data_AF-A0A2M6WTD5-F1
#
_entry.id   AF-A0A2M6WTD5-F1
#
_cell.length_a   1.000
_cell.length_b   1.000
_cell.length_c   1.000
_cell.angle_alpha   90.00
_cell.angle_beta   90.00
_cell.angle_gamma   90.00
#
_symmetry.space_group_name_H-M   'P 1'
#
loop_
_entity.id
_entity.type
_entity.pdbx_description
1 polymer ?
#
loop_
_entity_poly.entity_id
_entity_poly.type
_entity_poly.pdbx_seq_one_letter_code
_entity_poly.pdbx_strand_id
1 'polypeptide(L)'
;MWKWIKKLLEKKEDEILVSRLVSRYSNVTVAKILELAKHPNADRLQLVKVDAGKYGQLDIVCGANNIAVGQKVPLALVGCRLTNGMEIKTSVIRGEKSAGMLCAADELGLGEDHSGIVLLDSQAVIGEEIDEYLPK
;
A
#
# COMPACT_ATOMS: atom_id res chain seq x y z
N MET A 1 1.43 44.29 17.89
CA MET A 1 2.61 43.41 17.76
C MET A 1 2.32 41.95 18.16
N TRP A 2 1.67 41.67 19.29
CA TRP A 2 1.41 40.29 19.75
C TRP A 2 0.38 39.48 18.92
N LYS A 3 -0.65 40.15 18.38
CA LYS A 3 -1.75 39.47 17.65
C LYS A 3 -1.30 38.68 16.42
N TRP A 4 -0.21 39.09 15.77
CA TRP A 4 0.31 38.38 14.58
C TRP A 4 1.09 37.12 14.94
N ILE A 5 1.81 37.12 16.07
CA ILE A 5 2.56 35.94 16.57
C ILE A 5 1.58 34.83 16.99
N LYS A 6 0.47 35.18 17.67
CA LYS A 6 -0.58 34.20 18.00
C LYS A 6 -1.19 33.54 16.76
N LYS A 7 -1.52 34.33 15.74
CA LYS A 7 -2.06 33.83 14.46
C LYS A 7 -1.05 32.96 13.70
N LEU A 8 0.25 33.21 13.84
CA LEU A 8 1.31 32.38 13.25
C LEU A 8 1.50 31.06 14.01
N LEU A 9 1.37 31.08 15.33
CA LEU A 9 1.44 29.90 16.18
C LEU A 9 0.22 28.99 15.98
N GLU A 10 -0.99 29.55 15.98
CA GLU A 10 -2.23 28.81 15.67
C GLU A 10 -2.16 28.19 14.27
N LYS A 11 -1.71 28.94 13.25
CA LYS A 11 -1.57 28.41 11.89
C LYS A 11 -0.53 27.29 11.80
N LYS A 12 0.58 27.39 12.54
CA LYS A 12 1.57 26.31 12.66
C LYS A 12 1.01 25.09 13.40
N GLU A 13 0.25 25.29 14.47
CA GLU A 13 -0.39 24.20 15.21
C GLU A 13 -1.44 23.49 14.35
N ASP A 14 -2.27 24.22 13.60
CA ASP A 14 -3.22 23.65 12.64
C ASP A 14 -2.51 22.89 11.51
N GLU A 15 -1.42 23.44 10.96
CA GLU A 15 -0.63 22.78 9.91
C GLU A 15 0.08 21.51 10.42
N ILE A 16 0.57 21.54 11.66
CA ILE A 16 1.17 20.37 12.35
C ILE A 16 0.09 19.33 12.71
N LEU A 17 -1.11 19.74 13.14
CA LEU A 17 -2.23 18.86 13.43
C LEU A 17 -2.77 18.20 12.15
N VAL A 18 -2.92 18.98 11.08
CA VAL A 18 -3.33 18.45 9.76
C VAL A 18 -2.26 17.50 9.22
N SER A 19 -0.98 17.83 9.33
CA SER A 19 0.13 16.92 8.97
C SER A 19 0.11 15.60 9.75
N ARG A 20 -0.36 15.59 11.00
CA ARG A 20 -0.49 14.37 11.83
C ARG A 20 -1.77 13.57 11.53
N LEU A 21 -2.78 14.19 10.92
CA LEU A 21 -4.06 13.58 10.57
C LEU A 21 -4.09 13.01 9.16
N VAL A 22 -3.20 13.44 8.27
CA VAL A 22 -3.03 12.82 6.95
C VAL A 22 -2.38 11.46 7.13
N SER A 23 -3.17 10.39 6.96
CA SER A 23 -2.68 9.01 6.91
C SER A 23 -1.47 8.94 5.98
N ARG A 24 -0.33 8.44 6.50
CA ARG A 24 0.90 8.27 5.72
C ARG A 24 0.70 7.31 4.55
N TYR A 25 -0.31 6.44 4.66
CA TYR A 25 -0.61 5.36 3.74
C TYR A 25 -2.02 5.51 3.17
N SER A 26 -2.29 6.66 2.55
CA SER A 26 -3.61 6.93 1.98
C SER A 26 -3.94 5.86 0.94
N ASN A 27 -5.03 5.10 1.16
CA ASN A 27 -5.52 4.06 0.25
C ASN A 27 -4.62 2.81 0.11
N VAL A 28 -3.89 2.45 1.17
CA VAL A 28 -3.24 1.14 1.32
C VAL A 28 -4.05 0.29 2.29
N THR A 29 -4.43 -0.92 1.88
CA THR A 29 -5.26 -1.83 2.68
C THR A 29 -4.57 -3.18 2.89
N VAL A 30 -4.98 -3.89 3.94
CA VAL A 30 -4.59 -5.29 4.14
C VAL A 30 -5.35 -6.18 3.15
N ALA A 31 -4.62 -6.97 2.36
CA ALA A 31 -5.19 -7.95 1.46
C ALA A 31 -4.66 -9.36 1.77
N LYS A 32 -5.42 -10.40 1.41
CA LYS A 32 -5.00 -11.79 1.53
C LYS A 32 -4.80 -12.40 0.15
N ILE A 33 -3.67 -13.08 -0.07
CA ILE A 33 -3.40 -13.80 -1.32
C ILE A 33 -4.29 -15.04 -1.38
N LEU A 34 -5.11 -15.13 -2.43
CA LEU A 34 -5.98 -16.27 -2.70
C LEU A 34 -5.33 -17.25 -3.67
N GLU A 35 -4.73 -16.73 -4.75
CA GLU A 35 -4.17 -17.55 -5.82
C GLU A 35 -2.88 -16.94 -6.37
N LEU A 36 -1.98 -17.80 -6.82
CA LEU A 36 -0.75 -17.45 -7.52
C LEU A 36 -0.63 -18.26 -8.80
N ALA A 37 -0.38 -17.59 -9.92
CA ALA A 37 -0.08 -18.22 -11.20
C ALA A 37 1.15 -17.55 -11.83
N LYS A 38 1.86 -18.29 -12.69
CA LYS A 38 2.95 -17.69 -13.48
C LYS A 38 2.37 -16.76 -14.53
N HIS A 39 3.02 -15.64 -14.78
CA HIS A 39 2.62 -14.72 -15.84
C HIS A 39 2.90 -15.37 -17.21
N PRO A 40 1.93 -15.44 -18.14
CA PRO A 40 2.09 -16.15 -19.42
C PRO A 40 3.16 -15.53 -20.32
N ASN A 41 3.35 -14.22 -20.23
CA ASN A 41 4.28 -13.45 -21.07
C ASN A 41 5.51 -12.90 -20.31
N ALA A 42 5.83 -13.39 -19.11
CA ALA A 42 7.01 -12.95 -18.34
C ALA A 42 7.48 -13.97 -17.29
N ASP A 43 8.76 -14.32 -17.34
CA ASP A 43 9.36 -15.33 -16.46
C ASP A 43 9.51 -14.89 -15.01
N ARG A 44 9.65 -13.58 -14.78
CA ARG A 44 9.88 -12.97 -13.45
C ARG A 44 8.63 -12.38 -12.82
N LEU A 45 7.47 -12.54 -13.46
CA LEU A 45 6.20 -11.99 -12.96
C LEU A 45 5.23 -13.11 -12.63
N GLN A 46 4.33 -12.80 -11.70
CA GLN A 46 3.27 -13.67 -11.24
C GLN A 46 1.95 -12.91 -11.30
N LEU A 47 0.88 -13.65 -11.59
CA LEU A 47 -0.49 -13.20 -11.43
C LEU A 47 -0.95 -13.59 -10.03
N VAL A 48 -1.41 -12.60 -9.29
CA VAL A 48 -1.80 -12.73 -7.90
C VAL A 48 -3.26 -12.32 -7.79
N LYS A 49 -4.12 -13.24 -7.38
CA LYS A 49 -5.50 -12.91 -6.99
C LYS A 49 -5.51 -12.66 -5.48
N VAL A 50 -6.02 -11.50 -5.08
CA VAL A 50 -6.11 -11.12 -3.66
C VAL A 50 -7.54 -10.83 -3.25
N ASP A 51 -7.86 -11.12 -1.99
CA ASP A 51 -9.05 -10.62 -1.30
C ASP A 51 -8.68 -9.33 -0.57
N ALA A 52 -9.31 -8.21 -0.95
CA ALA A 52 -9.15 -6.91 -0.33
C ALA A 52 -10.37 -6.51 0.52
N GLY A 53 -11.17 -7.49 0.96
CA GLY A 53 -12.31 -7.28 1.85
C GLY A 53 -13.38 -6.43 1.20
N LYS A 54 -13.62 -5.22 1.73
CA LYS A 54 -14.64 -4.28 1.21
C LYS A 54 -14.38 -3.84 -0.24
N TYR A 55 -13.16 -3.98 -0.74
CA TYR A 55 -12.80 -3.67 -2.13
C TYR A 55 -12.96 -4.86 -3.08
N GLY A 56 -13.35 -6.03 -2.57
CA GLY A 56 -13.55 -7.25 -3.34
C GLY A 56 -12.26 -7.97 -3.72
N GLN A 57 -12.37 -8.89 -4.67
CA GLN A 57 -11.23 -9.62 -5.21
C GLN A 57 -10.59 -8.83 -6.35
N LEU A 58 -9.26 -8.72 -6.31
CA LEU A 58 -8.48 -7.94 -7.28
C LEU A 58 -7.37 -8.81 -7.88
N ASP A 59 -7.09 -8.56 -9.16
CA ASP A 59 -5.99 -9.19 -9.87
C ASP A 59 -4.80 -8.23 -9.91
N ILE A 60 -3.65 -8.71 -9.45
CA ILE A 60 -2.41 -7.95 -9.29
C ILE A 60 -1.28 -8.67 -10.01
N VAL A 61 -0.46 -7.93 -10.74
CA VAL A 61 0.79 -8.46 -11.29
C VAL A 61 1.92 -8.12 -10.32
N CYS A 62 2.63 -9.14 -9.83
CA CYS A 62 3.70 -8.97 -8.86
C CYS A 62 4.98 -9.68 -9.32
N GLY A 63 6.14 -9.08 -9.05
CA GLY A 63 7.46 -9.67 -9.36
C GLY A 63 8.21 -10.22 -8.14
N ALA A 64 7.65 -10.08 -6.94
CA ALA A 64 8.30 -10.54 -5.73
C ALA A 64 8.22 -12.05 -5.59
N ASN A 65 9.28 -12.67 -5.10
CA ASN A 65 9.42 -14.13 -4.97
C ASN A 65 9.09 -14.64 -3.55
N ASN A 66 8.84 -13.74 -2.60
CA ASN A 66 8.60 -14.06 -1.19
C ASN A 66 7.11 -14.21 -0.84
N ILE A 67 6.23 -14.26 -1.86
CA ILE A 67 4.78 -14.34 -1.70
C ILE A 67 4.25 -15.79 -1.83
N ALA A 68 3.21 -16.11 -1.05
CA ALA A 68 2.55 -17.40 -1.02
C ALA A 68 1.04 -17.26 -0.76
N VAL A 69 0.25 -18.23 -1.24
CA VAL A 69 -1.19 -18.29 -0.97
C VAL A 69 -1.45 -18.33 0.54
N GLY A 70 -2.43 -17.53 0.97
CA GLY A 70 -2.85 -17.42 2.37
C GLY A 70 -2.16 -16.30 3.16
N GLN A 71 -1.06 -15.73 2.64
CA GLN A 71 -0.39 -14.61 3.29
C GLN A 71 -1.23 -13.33 3.24
N LYS A 72 -1.07 -12.50 4.28
CA LYS A 72 -1.61 -11.14 4.34
C LYS A 72 -0.53 -10.14 3.98
N VAL A 73 -0.86 -9.19 3.13
CA VAL A 73 0.09 -8.26 2.50
C VAL A 73 -0.53 -6.87 2.38
N PRO A 74 0.27 -5.80 2.38
CA PRO A 74 -0.17 -4.47 1.97
C PRO A 74 -0.54 -4.48 0.49
N LEU A 75 -1.71 -3.94 0.18
CA LEU A 75 -2.17 -3.65 -1.16
C LEU A 75 -2.40 -2.14 -1.29
N ALA A 76 -1.59 -1.48 -2.10
CA ALA A 76 -1.87 -0.13 -2.55
C ALA A 76 -2.93 -0.17 -3.66
N LEU A 77 -4.08 0.44 -3.38
CA LEU A 77 -5.20 0.51 -4.31
C LEU A 77 -4.98 1.61 -5.35
N VAL A 78 -5.71 1.55 -6.46
CA VAL A 78 -5.71 2.61 -7.47
C VAL A 78 -6.06 3.97 -6.84
N GLY A 79 -5.24 4.98 -7.15
CA GLY A 79 -5.31 6.31 -6.55
C GLY A 79 -4.47 6.49 -5.27
N CYS A 80 -3.86 5.41 -4.75
CA CYS A 80 -2.87 5.51 -3.68
C CYS A 80 -1.63 6.27 -4.16
N ARG A 81 -1.06 7.11 -3.29
CA ARG A 81 0.26 7.71 -3.49
C ARG A 81 1.22 7.17 -2.43
N LEU A 82 2.26 6.47 -2.89
CA LEU A 82 3.29 5.86 -2.05
C LEU A 82 4.29 6.91 -1.52
N THR A 83 5.07 6.53 -0.51
CA THR A 83 6.04 7.42 0.16
C THR A 83 7.17 7.86 -0.77
N ASN A 84 7.51 7.04 -1.77
CA ASN A 84 8.47 7.35 -2.83
C ASN A 84 7.89 8.31 -3.92
N GLY A 85 6.64 8.75 -3.78
CA GLY A 85 5.97 9.66 -4.71
C GLY A 85 5.25 8.97 -5.87
N MET A 86 5.30 7.63 -5.97
CA MET A 86 4.60 6.89 -7.01
C MET A 86 3.08 6.92 -6.80
N GLU A 87 2.33 7.16 -7.87
CA GLU A 87 0.87 7.09 -7.88
C GLU A 87 0.41 5.77 -8.51
N ILE A 88 -0.41 5.01 -7.78
CA ILE A 88 -0.93 3.73 -8.25
C ILE A 88 -2.08 3.95 -9.22
N LYS A 89 -1.95 3.36 -10.40
CA LYS A 89 -2.96 3.40 -11.47
C LYS A 89 -3.24 1.99 -11.95
N THR A 90 -4.44 1.77 -12.46
CA THR A 90 -4.72 0.56 -13.23
C THR A 90 -3.77 0.52 -14.41
N SER A 91 -3.07 -0.61 -14.57
CA SER A 91 -2.10 -0.79 -15.64
C SER A 91 -2.29 -2.13 -16.32
N VAL A 92 -1.80 -2.23 -17.56
CA VAL A 92 -1.71 -3.49 -18.30
C VAL A 92 -0.23 -3.81 -18.44
N ILE A 93 0.20 -4.90 -17.81
CA ILE A 93 1.59 -5.34 -17.81
C ILE A 93 1.64 -6.58 -18.68
N ARG A 94 2.26 -6.46 -19.86
CA ARG A 94 2.46 -7.58 -20.81
C ARG A 94 1.18 -8.38 -21.13
N GLY A 95 0.06 -7.67 -21.25
CA GLY A 95 -1.25 -8.21 -21.60
C GLY A 95 -2.18 -8.45 -20.41
N GLU A 96 -1.66 -8.48 -19.18
CA GLU A 96 -2.43 -8.77 -17.98
C GLU A 96 -2.73 -7.49 -17.19
N LYS A 97 -3.96 -7.36 -16.68
CA LYS A 97 -4.38 -6.19 -15.91
C LYS A 97 -3.87 -6.30 -14.47
N SER A 98 -3.39 -5.18 -13.94
CA SER A 98 -3.09 -5.03 -12.51
C SER A 98 -3.95 -3.91 -11.93
N ALA A 99 -4.77 -4.24 -10.92
CA ALA A 99 -5.68 -3.33 -10.25
C ALA A 99 -5.10 -2.73 -8.94
N GLY A 100 -3.77 -2.70 -8.83
CA GLY A 100 -3.05 -2.21 -7.66
C GLY A 100 -1.61 -2.68 -7.66
N MET A 101 -0.98 -2.59 -6.49
CA MET A 101 0.40 -3.01 -6.25
C MET A 101 0.54 -3.60 -4.84
N LEU A 102 1.22 -4.72 -4.71
CA LEU A 102 1.66 -5.23 -3.40
C LEU A 102 2.92 -4.46 -2.98
N CYS A 103 2.99 -4.02 -1.73
CA CYS A 103 4.06 -3.09 -1.33
C CYS A 103 5.24 -3.75 -0.62
N ALA A 104 6.45 -3.31 -0.96
CA ALA A 104 7.68 -3.53 -0.21
C ALA A 104 7.82 -2.52 0.96
N ALA A 105 8.86 -2.68 1.78
CA ALA A 105 9.05 -1.85 2.98
C ALA A 105 9.43 -0.40 2.63
N ASP A 106 10.22 -0.21 1.58
CA ASP A 106 10.64 1.12 1.08
C ASP A 106 9.48 1.93 0.51
N GLU A 107 8.57 1.27 -0.22
CA GLU A 107 7.33 1.85 -0.76
C GLU A 107 6.34 2.30 0.32
N LEU A 108 6.45 1.70 1.52
CA LEU A 108 5.73 2.07 2.72
C LEU A 108 6.58 2.93 3.69
N GLY A 109 7.80 3.32 3.32
CA GLY A 109 8.66 4.11 4.22
C GLY A 109 8.94 3.46 5.59
N LEU A 110 8.87 2.12 5.67
CA LEU A 110 9.20 1.33 6.86
C LEU A 110 10.69 0.99 6.95
N GLY A 111 11.45 1.24 5.88
CA GLY A 111 12.88 0.97 5.77
C GLY A 111 13.35 1.16 4.34
N GLU A 112 14.52 0.61 4.01
CA GLU A 112 15.12 0.67 2.66
C GLU A 112 15.00 -0.68 1.91
N ASP A 113 14.33 -1.67 2.50
CA ASP A 113 14.23 -3.02 1.93
C ASP A 113 13.21 -3.07 0.79
N HIS A 114 13.71 -3.44 -0.40
CA HIS A 114 12.96 -3.67 -1.63
C HIS A 114 13.11 -5.12 -2.14
N SER A 115 13.64 -6.03 -1.33
CA SER A 115 13.88 -7.41 -1.75
C SER A 115 12.60 -8.24 -1.91
N GLY A 116 11.48 -7.79 -1.34
CA GLY A 116 10.19 -8.46 -1.45
C GLY A 116 9.03 -7.68 -0.82
N ILE A 117 7.85 -8.30 -0.81
CA ILE A 117 6.63 -7.75 -0.23
C ILE A 117 6.64 -7.87 1.28
N VAL A 118 6.11 -6.86 1.97
CA VAL A 118 5.89 -6.94 3.43
C VAL A 118 4.87 -8.01 3.75
N LEU A 119 5.26 -8.97 4.59
CA LEU A 119 4.35 -10.01 5.09
C LEU A 119 3.78 -9.57 6.43
N LEU A 120 2.45 -9.45 6.50
CA LEU A 120 1.73 -9.07 7.71
C LEU A 120 1.42 -10.32 8.54
N ASP A 121 1.29 -10.14 9.85
CA ASP A 121 0.93 -11.25 10.73
C ASP A 121 -0.55 -11.65 10.59
N SER A 122 -0.94 -12.72 11.29
CA SER A 122 -2.28 -13.25 11.25
C SER A 122 -3.35 -12.34 11.85
N GLN A 123 -2.99 -11.36 12.67
CA GLN A 123 -3.90 -10.42 13.32
C GLN A 123 -4.37 -9.31 12.38
N ALA A 124 -3.63 -9.01 11.31
CA ALA A 124 -4.02 -8.01 10.31
C ALA A 124 -5.41 -8.32 9.73
N VAL A 125 -6.36 -7.38 9.76
CA VAL A 125 -7.73 -7.63 9.30
C VAL A 125 -7.86 -7.23 7.83
N ILE A 126 -8.37 -8.14 7.00
CA ILE A 126 -8.51 -7.92 5.55
C ILE A 126 -9.48 -6.77 5.28
N GLY A 127 -9.08 -5.81 4.44
CA GLY A 127 -9.88 -4.64 4.06
C GLY A 127 -9.75 -3.44 5.00
N GLU A 128 -9.01 -3.56 6.11
CA GLU A 128 -8.65 -2.41 6.96
C GLU A 128 -7.50 -1.61 6.34
N GLU A 129 -7.43 -0.33 6.70
CA GLU A 129 -6.31 0.52 6.29
C GLU A 129 -5.05 0.12 7.04
N ILE A 130 -3.92 0.11 6.33
CA ILE A 130 -2.68 -0.36 6.95
C ILE A 130 -2.12 0.61 8.00
N ASP A 131 -2.53 1.88 7.96
CA ASP A 131 -2.14 2.92 8.93
C ASP A 131 -2.62 2.60 10.37
N GLU A 132 -3.64 1.75 10.51
CA GLU A 132 -4.10 1.23 11.80
C GLU A 132 -3.21 0.09 12.33
N TYR A 133 -2.48 -0.57 11.43
CA TYR A 133 -1.72 -1.78 11.71
C TYR A 133 -0.20 -1.54 11.81
N LEU A 134 0.35 -0.56 11.09
CA LEU A 134 1.78 -0.24 11.09
C LEU A 134 2.15 0.88 12.08
N PRO A 135 3.38 0.87 12.62
CA PRO A 135 3.85 1.92 13.51
C PRO A 135 3.93 3.29 12.81
N LYS A 136 3.56 4.35 13.53
CA LYS A 136 3.61 5.76 13.09
C LYS A 136 4.95 6.41 13.42
#